data_AF-F2R682-F1
#
_entry.id   AF-F2R682-F1
#
_cell.length_a   1.000
_cell.length_b   1.000
_cell.length_c   1.000
_cell.angle_alpha   90.00
_cell.angle_beta   90.00
_cell.angle_gamma   90.00
#
_symmetry.space_group_name_H-M   'P 1'
#
loop_
_entity.id
_entity.type
_entity.pdbx_description
1 polymer ?
#
loop_
_entity_poly.entity_id
_entity_poly.type
_entity_poly.pdbx_seq_one_letter_code
_entity_poly.pdbx_strand_id
1 'polypeptide(L)'
;MSTVPTPADVFRRQAHPLIAPGPHDPTLDAPFRALWERGINGSHLYRHTKLVALTLATHADWATGHIADEDQPRMGRLIDLTGLHPGQVVVSLNVLEQRGWIVRDDRRMRWNVASVQLAVPGPIMRRLKKACTTS
;
A
#
# COMPACT_ATOMS: atom_id res chain seq x y z
N MET A 1 -21.49 30.90 -15.62
CA MET A 1 -21.97 29.52 -15.78
C MET A 1 -21.37 28.69 -14.64
N SER A 2 -22.09 28.56 -13.52
CA SER A 2 -21.63 27.73 -12.39
C SER A 2 -21.97 26.28 -12.69
N THR A 3 -20.96 25.48 -13.01
CA THR A 3 -21.10 24.04 -13.17
C THR A 3 -21.33 23.41 -11.80
N VAL A 4 -22.55 22.96 -11.54
CA VAL A 4 -22.86 22.16 -10.34
C VAL A 4 -22.07 20.85 -10.45
N PRO A 5 -21.17 20.54 -9.51
CA PRO A 5 -20.37 19.31 -9.57
C PRO A 5 -21.29 18.09 -9.50
N THR A 6 -21.04 17.11 -10.36
CA THR A 6 -21.80 15.85 -10.34
C THR A 6 -21.41 15.01 -9.12
N PRO A 7 -22.27 14.08 -8.66
CA PRO A 7 -21.90 13.15 -7.59
C PRO A 7 -20.57 12.43 -7.84
N ALA A 8 -20.27 12.09 -9.11
CA ALA A 8 -19.00 11.49 -9.51
C ALA A 8 -17.77 12.41 -9.25
N ASP A 9 -17.92 13.73 -9.39
CA ASP A 9 -16.87 14.71 -9.09
C ASP A 9 -16.61 14.83 -7.58
N VAL A 10 -17.64 14.61 -6.77
CA VAL A 10 -17.54 14.58 -5.30
C VAL A 10 -16.79 13.32 -4.84
N PHE A 11 -17.05 12.16 -5.45
CA PHE A 11 -16.32 10.92 -5.18
C PHE A 11 -14.85 11.00 -5.61
N ARG A 12 -14.56 11.66 -6.75
CA ARG A 12 -13.19 11.83 -7.26
C ARG A 12 -12.33 12.74 -6.36
N ARG A 13 -12.94 13.65 -5.59
CA ARG A 13 -12.25 14.52 -4.62
C ARG A 13 -11.77 13.81 -3.35
N GLN A 14 -12.27 12.61 -3.03
CA GLN A 14 -11.99 11.96 -1.74
C GLN A 14 -10.62 11.26 -1.66
N ALA A 15 -10.01 10.90 -2.79
CA ALA A 15 -8.64 10.40 -2.82
C ALA A 15 -7.68 11.58 -3.01
N HIS A 16 -6.92 11.94 -1.98
CA HIS A 16 -5.90 12.98 -2.12
C HIS A 16 -4.92 12.54 -3.23
N PRO A 17 -4.71 13.32 -4.32
CA PRO A 17 -3.94 12.86 -5.50
C PRO A 17 -2.52 12.39 -5.19
N LEU A 18 -1.98 12.82 -4.05
CA LEU A 18 -0.65 12.45 -3.56
C LEU A 18 -0.57 11.06 -2.93
N ILE A 19 -1.69 10.47 -2.51
CA ILE A 19 -1.76 9.13 -1.90
C ILE A 19 -2.48 8.10 -2.77
N ALA A 20 -3.12 8.55 -3.86
CA ALA A 20 -3.74 7.65 -4.82
C ALA A 20 -2.68 6.69 -5.39
N PRO A 21 -3.01 5.38 -5.55
CA PRO A 21 -2.09 4.42 -6.15
C PRO A 21 -1.63 4.87 -7.54
N GLY A 22 -0.32 4.75 -7.79
CA GLY A 22 0.25 4.99 -9.10
C GLY A 22 -0.01 3.83 -10.05
N PRO A 23 -0.17 4.09 -11.36
CA PRO A 23 -0.30 3.02 -12.34
C PRO A 23 0.99 2.21 -12.41
N HIS A 24 0.86 0.89 -12.51
CA HIS A 24 1.94 -0.07 -12.75
C HIS A 24 1.55 -0.94 -13.95
N ASP A 25 2.49 -1.15 -14.85
CA ASP A 25 2.37 -2.01 -16.02
C ASP A 25 3.38 -3.15 -15.88
N PRO A 26 2.94 -4.38 -15.54
CA PRO A 26 3.82 -5.53 -15.37
C PRO A 26 4.65 -5.90 -16.60
N THR A 27 4.28 -5.41 -17.80
CA THR A 27 5.00 -5.71 -19.04
C THR A 27 6.14 -4.73 -19.33
N LEU A 28 6.08 -3.51 -18.78
CA LEU A 28 7.03 -2.43 -19.04
C LEU A 28 7.85 -2.04 -17.81
N ASP A 29 7.30 -2.22 -16.62
CA ASP A 29 7.92 -1.81 -15.37
C ASP A 29 8.68 -2.95 -14.70
N ALA A 30 9.58 -2.58 -13.78
CA ALA A 30 10.13 -3.55 -12.83
C ALA A 30 8.99 -4.21 -12.00
N PRO A 31 9.21 -5.43 -11.47
CA PRO A 31 8.22 -6.13 -10.66
C PRO A 31 7.66 -5.25 -9.54
N PHE A 32 6.34 -5.27 -9.34
CA PHE A 32 5.68 -4.36 -8.41
C PHE A 32 6.25 -4.47 -7.00
N ARG A 33 6.46 -5.70 -6.51
CA ARG A 33 7.00 -5.93 -5.17
C ARG A 33 8.39 -5.34 -5.00
N ALA A 34 9.26 -5.44 -6.01
CA ALA A 34 10.60 -4.85 -5.97
C ALA A 34 10.56 -3.32 -5.86
N LEU A 35 9.66 -2.68 -6.64
CA LEU A 35 9.45 -1.23 -6.56
C LEU A 35 8.89 -0.83 -5.19
N TRP A 36 7.93 -1.60 -4.69
CA TRP A 36 7.29 -1.36 -3.40
C TRP A 36 8.28 -1.47 -2.24
N GLU A 37 9.06 -2.55 -2.16
CA GLU A 37 10.10 -2.76 -1.13
C GLU A 37 11.15 -1.64 -1.18
N ARG A 38 11.59 -1.25 -2.37
CA ARG A 38 12.50 -0.11 -2.55
C ARG A 38 11.88 1.19 -2.03
N GLY A 39 10.60 1.42 -2.32
CA GLY A 39 9.85 2.57 -1.83
C GLY A 39 9.75 2.60 -0.30
N ILE A 40 9.41 1.47 0.33
CA ILE A 40 9.34 1.33 1.79
C ILE A 40 10.70 1.56 2.43
N ASN A 41 11.76 0.94 1.90
CA ASN A 41 13.11 1.11 2.42
C ASN A 41 13.60 2.56 2.34
N GLY A 42 13.33 3.25 1.21
CA GLY A 42 13.66 4.65 1.01
C GLY A 42 12.73 5.66 1.70
N SER A 43 11.65 5.21 2.34
CA SER A 43 10.68 6.09 3.00
C SER A 43 11.15 6.58 4.38
N HIS A 44 10.53 7.65 4.89
CA HIS A 44 10.70 8.13 6.27
C HIS A 44 9.73 7.46 7.27
N LEU A 45 9.22 6.27 6.96
CA LEU A 45 8.37 5.52 7.88
C LEU A 45 9.17 5.06 9.11
N TYR A 46 8.49 4.94 10.26
CA TYR A 46 9.08 4.36 11.46
C TYR A 46 9.52 2.92 11.22
N ARG A 47 10.54 2.46 11.96
CA ARG A 47 11.12 1.12 11.78
C ARG A 47 10.09 0.00 11.92
N HIS A 48 9.21 0.07 12.92
CA HIS A 48 8.15 -0.94 13.10
C HIS A 48 7.15 -0.92 11.94
N THR A 49 6.82 0.25 11.40
CA THR A 49 5.95 0.36 10.23
C THR A 49 6.60 -0.22 8.98
N LYS A 50 7.91 -0.02 8.79
CA LYS A 50 8.68 -0.68 7.73
C LYS A 50 8.70 -2.20 7.91
N LEU A 51 8.84 -2.70 9.13
CA LEU A 51 8.79 -4.13 9.40
C LEU A 51 7.44 -4.74 9.02
N VAL A 52 6.33 -4.14 9.47
CA VAL A 52 4.97 -4.59 9.10
C VAL A 52 4.78 -4.55 7.58
N ALA A 53 5.25 -3.47 6.94
CA ALA A 53 5.22 -3.33 5.50
C ALA A 53 5.98 -4.47 4.80
N LEU A 54 7.26 -4.67 5.10
CA LEU A 54 8.06 -5.71 4.47
C LEU A 54 7.52 -7.11 4.74
N THR A 55 6.89 -7.32 5.90
CA THR A 55 6.18 -8.57 6.21
C THR A 55 4.96 -8.76 5.30
N LEU A 56 4.14 -7.72 5.06
CA LEU A 56 3.05 -7.81 4.07
C LEU A 56 3.56 -8.19 2.68
N ALA A 57 4.72 -7.66 2.27
CA ALA A 57 5.30 -7.96 0.97
C ALA A 57 5.70 -9.44 0.80
N THR A 58 5.99 -10.18 1.88
CA THR A 58 6.31 -11.62 1.76
C THR A 58 5.11 -12.46 1.33
N HIS A 59 3.89 -11.94 1.49
CA HIS A 59 2.64 -12.58 1.10
C HIS A 59 2.12 -12.11 -0.27
N ALA A 60 2.76 -11.10 -0.87
CA ALA A 60 2.32 -10.52 -2.12
C ALA A 60 2.99 -11.17 -3.32
N ASP A 61 2.22 -11.33 -4.40
CA ASP A 61 2.72 -11.70 -5.71
C ASP A 61 3.84 -10.76 -6.17
N TRP A 62 4.88 -11.34 -6.75
CA TRP A 62 6.08 -10.62 -7.14
C TRP A 62 5.82 -9.56 -8.23
N ALA A 63 5.02 -9.92 -9.23
CA ALA A 63 4.79 -9.09 -10.40
C ALA A 63 3.76 -8.00 -10.15
N THR A 64 2.68 -8.34 -9.45
CA THR A 64 1.47 -7.50 -9.32
C THR A 64 1.33 -6.84 -7.96
N GLY A 65 1.99 -7.37 -6.92
CA GLY A 65 1.80 -6.91 -5.53
C GLY A 65 0.46 -7.30 -4.94
N HIS A 66 -0.32 -8.14 -5.62
CA HIS A 66 -1.59 -8.67 -5.13
C HIS A 66 -1.34 -9.69 -4.01
N ILE A 67 -2.12 -9.62 -2.95
CA ILE A 67 -2.16 -10.64 -1.89
C ILE A 67 -3.46 -11.42 -2.06
N ALA A 68 -3.35 -12.70 -2.41
CA ALA A 68 -4.50 -13.59 -2.56
C ALA A 68 -5.23 -13.74 -1.20
N ASP A 69 -6.54 -14.00 -1.23
CA ASP A 69 -7.37 -14.02 -0.02
C ASP A 69 -6.91 -15.09 0.98
N GLU A 70 -6.45 -16.24 0.51
CA GLU A 70 -5.86 -17.32 1.31
C GLU A 70 -4.52 -16.94 1.96
N ASP A 71 -3.79 -16.00 1.37
CA ASP A 71 -2.47 -15.56 1.81
C ASP A 71 -2.51 -14.29 2.66
N GLN A 72 -3.69 -13.67 2.84
CA GLN A 72 -3.88 -12.47 3.65
C GLN A 72 -3.39 -12.71 5.08
N PRO A 73 -2.28 -12.09 5.52
CA PRO A 73 -1.73 -12.39 6.82
C PRO A 73 -2.60 -11.85 7.96
N ARG A 74 -3.60 -10.99 7.68
CA ARG A 74 -4.54 -10.36 8.64
C ARG A 74 -3.83 -9.86 9.90
N MET A 75 -4.55 -9.35 10.90
CA MET A 75 -3.85 -8.81 12.09
C MET A 75 -3.15 -9.90 12.91
N GLY A 76 -3.80 -11.05 13.11
CA GLY A 76 -3.28 -12.12 13.98
C GLY A 76 -1.93 -12.63 13.52
N ARG A 77 -1.80 -13.02 12.25
CA ARG A 77 -0.55 -13.56 11.75
C ARG A 77 0.50 -12.48 11.46
N LEU A 78 0.11 -11.22 11.24
CA LEU A 78 1.08 -10.10 11.27
C LEU A 78 1.71 -9.91 12.66
N ILE A 79 0.95 -10.08 13.74
CA ILE A 79 1.50 -10.04 15.11
C ILE A 79 2.53 -11.15 15.29
N ASP A 80 2.16 -12.38 14.93
CA ASP A 80 3.04 -13.55 15.08
C ASP A 80 4.34 -13.42 14.27
N LEU A 81 4.25 -12.95 13.03
CA LEU A 81 5.40 -12.81 12.13
C LEU A 81 6.33 -11.65 12.51
N THR A 82 5.78 -10.58 13.09
CA THR A 82 6.58 -9.37 13.42
C THR A 82 7.03 -9.33 14.87
N GLY A 83 6.41 -10.11 15.76
CA GLY A 83 6.63 -10.06 17.21
C GLY A 83 6.19 -8.74 17.86
N LEU A 84 5.46 -7.89 17.13
CA LEU A 84 5.03 -6.58 17.62
C LEU A 84 3.76 -6.68 18.47
N HIS A 85 3.58 -5.75 19.39
CA HIS A 85 2.33 -5.64 20.14
C HIS A 85 1.15 -5.36 19.20
N PRO A 86 -0.06 -5.92 19.44
CA PRO A 86 -1.24 -5.69 18.59
C PRO A 86 -1.50 -4.22 18.24
N GLY A 87 -1.36 -3.32 19.23
CA GLY A 87 -1.51 -1.88 19.02
C GLY A 87 -0.49 -1.28 18.05
N GLN A 88 0.76 -1.77 18.04
CA GLN A 88 1.80 -1.30 17.11
C GLN A 88 1.52 -1.74 15.67
N VAL A 89 0.98 -2.95 15.50
CA VAL A 89 0.53 -3.45 14.19
C VAL A 89 -0.62 -2.59 13.67
N VAL A 90 -1.64 -2.33 14.49
CA VAL A 90 -2.77 -1.46 14.12
C VAL A 90 -2.31 -0.04 13.73
N VAL A 91 -1.45 0.58 14.55
CA VAL A 91 -0.90 1.90 14.23
C VAL A 91 -0.11 1.87 12.93
N SER A 92 0.70 0.85 12.70
CA SER A 92 1.47 0.71 11.47
C SER A 92 0.58 0.54 10.24
N LEU A 93 -0.46 -0.31 10.32
CA LEU A 93 -1.43 -0.51 9.24
C LEU A 93 -2.19 0.79 8.92
N ASN A 94 -2.62 1.54 9.95
CA ASN A 94 -3.25 2.85 9.76
C ASN A 94 -2.29 3.83 9.05
N VAL A 95 -1.02 3.89 9.45
CA VAL A 95 -0.02 4.77 8.82
C VAL A 95 0.23 4.38 7.35
N LEU A 96 0.31 3.08 7.06
CA LEU A 96 0.48 2.60 5.69
C LEU A 96 -0.73 2.95 4.82
N GLU A 97 -1.95 2.75 5.32
CA GLU A 97 -3.19 3.10 4.62
C GLU A 97 -3.26 4.63 4.38
N GLN A 98 -3.05 5.43 5.43
CA GLN A 98 -3.11 6.89 5.35
C GLN A 98 -2.09 7.49 4.39
N ARG A 99 -0.92 6.85 4.25
CA ARG A 99 0.14 7.29 3.34
C ARG A 99 0.05 6.65 1.95
N GLY A 100 -0.95 5.81 1.69
CA GLY A 100 -1.20 5.20 0.38
C GLY A 100 -0.27 4.04 0.02
N TRP A 101 0.37 3.40 1.02
CA TRP A 101 1.22 2.22 0.81
C TRP A 101 0.45 0.91 0.76
N ILE A 102 -0.78 0.91 1.27
CA ILE A 102 -1.72 -0.20 1.17
C ILE A 102 -3.12 0.35 0.90
N VAL A 103 -3.96 -0.47 0.31
CA VAL A 103 -5.40 -0.25 0.17
C VAL A 103 -6.12 -1.37 0.90
N ARG A 104 -7.22 -1.03 1.57
CA ARG A 104 -8.14 -2.00 2.15
C ARG A 104 -9.35 -2.14 1.26
N ASP A 105 -9.86 -3.36 1.17
CA ASP A 105 -11.06 -3.64 0.38
C ASP A 105 -12.31 -3.02 1.02
N ASP A 106 -12.42 -3.06 2.35
CA ASP A 106 -13.46 -2.37 3.11
C ASP A 106 -12.88 -1.60 4.29
N ARG A 107 -13.08 -0.28 4.30
CA ARG A 107 -12.63 0.65 5.37
C ARG A 107 -13.45 0.54 6.67
N ARG A 108 -14.61 -0.12 6.64
CA ARG A 108 -15.47 -0.34 7.81
C ARG A 108 -15.08 -1.58 8.59
N MET A 109 -14.41 -2.53 7.94
CA MET A 109 -13.94 -3.73 8.60
C MET A 109 -12.88 -3.44 9.66
N ARG A 110 -12.84 -4.28 10.70
CA ARG A 110 -11.78 -4.21 11.70
C ARG A 110 -10.51 -4.86 11.15
N TRP A 111 -9.34 -4.41 11.61
CA TRP A 111 -8.04 -4.92 11.13
C TRP A 111 -7.84 -6.42 11.32
N ASN A 112 -8.54 -7.05 12.27
CA ASN A 112 -8.49 -8.50 12.48
C ASN A 112 -9.04 -9.32 11.30
N VAL A 113 -9.91 -8.73 10.48
CA VAL A 113 -10.54 -9.42 9.34
C VAL A 113 -10.35 -8.71 8.01
N ALA A 114 -9.86 -7.47 8.01
CA ALA A 114 -9.65 -6.70 6.78
C ALA A 114 -8.56 -7.32 5.90
N SER A 115 -8.90 -7.55 4.63
CA SER A 115 -7.94 -7.82 3.57
C SER A 115 -7.29 -6.53 3.10
N VAL A 116 -6.02 -6.63 2.68
CA VAL A 116 -5.24 -5.50 2.18
C VAL A 116 -4.51 -5.85 0.90
N GLN A 117 -4.26 -4.83 0.10
CA GLN A 117 -3.47 -4.91 -1.13
C GLN A 117 -2.32 -3.91 -1.06
N LEU A 118 -1.18 -4.27 -1.65
CA LEU A 118 -0.05 -3.34 -1.72
C LEU A 118 -0.37 -2.20 -2.70
N ALA A 119 0.06 -1.00 -2.34
CA ALA A 119 -0.04 0.17 -3.19
C ALA A 119 1.23 1.00 -3.12
N VAL A 120 1.52 1.74 -4.19
CA VAL A 120 2.57 2.76 -4.17
C VAL A 120 1.93 4.09 -4.54
N PRO A 121 2.10 5.16 -3.75
CA PRO A 121 1.58 6.47 -4.10
C PRO A 121 2.10 6.95 -5.46
N GLY A 122 1.23 7.51 -6.30
CA GLY A 122 1.54 7.90 -7.68
C GLY A 122 2.84 8.70 -7.88
N PRO A 123 3.10 9.76 -7.09
CA PRO A 123 4.35 10.51 -7.18
C PRO A 123 5.59 9.65 -6.89
N ILE A 124 5.49 8.72 -5.95
CA ILE A 124 6.59 7.82 -5.57
C ILE A 124 6.81 6.78 -6.67
N MET A 125 5.73 6.18 -7.19
CA MET A 125 5.80 5.21 -8.29
C MET A 125 6.52 5.80 -9.51
N ARG A 126 6.16 7.03 -9.94
CA ARG A 126 6.85 7.71 -11.04
C ARG A 126 8.35 7.88 -10.80
N ARG A 127 8.73 8.25 -9.57
CA ARG A 127 10.15 8.41 -9.20
C ARG A 127 10.89 7.07 -9.23
N LEU A 128 10.28 6.00 -8.71
CA LEU A 128 10.89 4.68 -8.67
C LEU A 128 11.11 4.10 -10.07
N LYS A 129 10.12 4.23 -10.97
CA LYS A 129 10.24 3.81 -12.38
C LYS A 129 11.41 4.51 -13.08
N LYS A 130 11.50 5.85 -12.94
CA LYS A 130 12.60 6.64 -13.53
C LYS A 130 13.97 6.18 -13.04
N ALA A 131 14.09 5.84 -11.76
CA ALA A 131 15.33 5.34 -11.19
C ALA A 131 15.74 3.96 -11.76
N CYS A 132 14.77 3.09 -12.08
CA CYS A 132 15.05 1.79 -12.71
C CYS A 132 15.52 1.91 -14.16
N THR A 133 15.04 2.89 -14.93
CA THR A 133 15.43 3.05 -16.35
C THR A 133 16.85 3.60 -16.53
N THR A 134 17.44 4.16 -15.48
CA THR A 134 18.77 4.83 -15.56
C THR A 134 19.91 3.95 -15.02
N SER A 135 19.64 2.66 -14.73
CA SER A 135 20.62 1.70 -14.20
C SER A 135 21.04 0.69 -15.26
#